data_AF-A0A4U1FQA8-F1
#
_entry.id   AF-A0A4U1FQA8-F1
#
_cell.length_a   1.000
_cell.length_b   1.000
_cell.length_c   1.000
_cell.angle_alpha   90.00
_cell.angle_beta   90.00
_cell.angle_gamma   90.00
#
_symmetry.space_group_name_H-M   'P 1'
#
loop_
_entity.id
_entity.type
_entity.pdbx_description
1 polymer ?
#
loop_
_entity_poly.entity_id
_entity_poly.type
_entity_poly.pdbx_seq_one_letter_code
_entity_poly.pdbx_strand_id
1 'polypeptide(L)'
;MKIKDAKKPCKMGAWARRVGEQVGPRREAPCCGGLLRSRSLPAVAQHGMGAEGPLQHPVRGSLPSPYARIYIFIYFLSIAFPWFGMDIGGTLVKLSYFEPIDITAEEEQEEVESLKSIRKYLTSNVAYGSTGIRDVHLELKDLTLFGRRGNLHFIRFPTQDLPTFIQMGRDKNFSTLHTVLCATGGGAYKFEKDFRTIGNLHLHKLDELDCLVKGLLYIDSVSFNGQAECYYFANASEPERCQKMPFNLDDPYPLLVVNIGSGVSILAVHSKDNYKRVTGTSFGNMIYKEKRESVSKEDLARATLVTITNNIGSVARMCAVNEKINRVVFVGNFLRVNTLSMKLLAYALDYWSKGQLKALFLEHEV
;
A
#
# COMPACT_ATOMS: atom_id res chain seq x y z
N MET A 1 -16.42 -0.51 -59.58
CA MET A 1 -15.60 -1.51 -58.87
C MET A 1 -16.04 -1.50 -57.40
N LYS A 2 -16.89 -2.45 -57.00
CA LYS A 2 -17.48 -2.54 -55.65
C LYS A 2 -16.61 -3.46 -54.78
N ILE A 3 -16.07 -2.96 -53.68
CA ILE A 3 -15.36 -3.77 -52.68
C ILE A 3 -16.37 -4.13 -51.58
N LYS A 4 -16.53 -5.44 -51.35
CA LYS A 4 -17.45 -6.04 -50.38
C LYS A 4 -16.74 -6.27 -49.05
N ASP A 5 -17.40 -5.86 -47.97
CA ASP A 5 -17.04 -6.19 -46.58
C ASP A 5 -17.22 -7.69 -46.28
N ALA A 6 -16.16 -8.32 -45.78
CA ALA A 6 -16.19 -9.69 -45.28
C ALA A 6 -16.29 -9.69 -43.74
N LYS A 7 -17.52 -9.86 -43.24
CA LYS A 7 -17.79 -10.24 -41.84
C LYS A 7 -17.35 -11.68 -41.60
N LYS A 8 -16.47 -11.92 -40.62
CA LYS A 8 -16.19 -13.26 -40.06
C LYS A 8 -17.08 -13.51 -38.83
N PRO A 9 -17.72 -14.68 -38.70
CA PRO A 9 -18.53 -15.02 -37.52
C PRO A 9 -17.66 -15.63 -36.41
N CYS A 10 -17.87 -15.16 -35.17
CA CYS A 10 -17.26 -15.73 -33.96
C CYS A 10 -18.07 -16.96 -33.52
N LYS A 11 -17.45 -18.15 -33.53
CA LYS A 11 -18.06 -19.38 -33.03
C LYS A 11 -17.98 -19.40 -31.49
N MET A 12 -19.13 -19.32 -30.83
CA MET A 12 -19.27 -19.68 -29.42
C MET A 12 -19.10 -21.20 -29.26
N GLY A 13 -18.03 -21.61 -28.59
CA GLY A 13 -17.79 -22.99 -28.15
C GLY A 13 -18.34 -23.20 -26.75
N ALA A 14 -19.27 -24.16 -26.63
CA ALA A 14 -19.83 -24.64 -25.39
C ALA A 14 -18.79 -25.34 -24.51
N TRP A 15 -18.68 -24.95 -23.25
CA TRP A 15 -18.04 -25.75 -22.19
C TRP A 15 -18.91 -25.67 -20.92
N ALA A 16 -19.96 -26.48 -20.91
CA ALA A 16 -20.75 -26.78 -19.74
C ALA A 16 -20.96 -28.31 -19.69
N ARG A 17 -20.71 -28.89 -18.50
CA ARG A 17 -20.88 -30.31 -18.10
C ARG A 17 -19.70 -31.26 -18.34
N ARG A 18 -18.87 -31.43 -17.29
CA ARG A 18 -18.73 -32.67 -16.49
C ARG A 18 -17.41 -32.60 -15.72
N VAL A 19 -17.47 -32.54 -14.38
CA VAL A 19 -16.98 -33.60 -13.48
C VAL A 19 -17.73 -33.39 -12.16
N GLY A 20 -18.76 -34.19 -11.94
CA GLY A 20 -19.20 -34.52 -10.59
C GLY A 20 -18.66 -35.92 -10.33
N GLU A 21 -17.81 -36.08 -9.32
CA GLU A 21 -17.66 -37.33 -8.59
C GLU A 21 -16.84 -37.13 -7.31
N GLN A 22 -17.40 -37.66 -6.22
CA GLN A 22 -16.78 -38.10 -4.97
C GLN A 22 -16.40 -37.06 -3.90
N VAL A 23 -17.40 -36.78 -3.06
CA VAL A 23 -17.24 -36.35 -1.67
C VAL A 23 -16.97 -37.59 -0.81
N GLY A 24 -15.81 -37.63 -0.17
CA GLY A 24 -15.47 -38.55 0.93
C GLY A 24 -15.04 -37.76 2.18
N PRO A 25 -15.23 -38.29 3.40
CA PRO A 25 -15.25 -37.49 4.62
C PRO A 25 -13.84 -37.02 5.03
N ARG A 26 -13.74 -35.73 5.42
CA ARG A 26 -12.54 -35.18 6.06
C ARG A 26 -12.40 -35.78 7.47
N ARG A 27 -11.25 -36.38 7.74
CA ARG A 27 -10.82 -36.77 9.08
C ARG A 27 -10.46 -35.51 9.87
N GLU A 28 -11.09 -35.36 11.03
CA GLU A 28 -10.71 -34.41 12.07
C GLU A 28 -9.34 -34.80 12.63
N ALA A 29 -8.46 -33.81 12.80
CA ALA A 29 -7.22 -33.95 13.55
C ALA A 29 -7.39 -33.30 14.94
N PRO A 30 -6.82 -33.87 16.02
CA PRO A 30 -7.22 -33.56 17.37
C PRO A 30 -6.61 -32.25 17.89
N CYS A 31 -7.40 -31.53 18.69
CA CYS A 31 -6.92 -30.47 19.57
C CYS A 31 -5.99 -31.05 20.64
N CYS A 32 -4.72 -30.64 20.65
CA CYS A 32 -3.85 -30.78 21.82
C CYS A 32 -3.89 -29.47 22.61
N GLY A 33 -4.80 -29.41 23.60
CA GLY A 33 -4.68 -28.50 24.73
C GLY A 33 -3.65 -29.04 25.72
N GLY A 34 -2.69 -28.21 26.12
CA GLY A 34 -1.62 -28.59 27.02
C GLY A 34 -0.98 -27.37 27.67
N LEU A 35 -1.58 -26.95 28.78
CA LEU A 35 -1.06 -26.11 29.87
C LEU A 35 0.48 -26.00 29.93
N LEU A 36 1.03 -24.78 29.88
CA LEU A 36 2.32 -24.50 30.50
C LEU A 36 2.29 -23.16 31.27
N ARG A 37 2.63 -23.33 32.55
CA ARG A 37 2.56 -22.42 33.67
C ARG A 37 3.37 -21.14 33.49
N SER A 38 2.84 -20.08 34.11
CA SER A 38 3.55 -18.88 34.55
C SER A 38 4.92 -19.20 35.15
N ARG A 39 5.98 -18.57 34.63
CA ARG A 39 7.22 -18.35 35.37
C ARG A 39 7.59 -16.88 35.34
N SER A 40 7.69 -16.37 36.55
CA SER A 40 8.19 -15.08 37.00
C SER A 40 9.58 -14.74 36.45
N LEU A 41 9.75 -13.49 36.06
CA LEU A 41 11.03 -12.82 35.82
C LEU A 41 11.88 -12.81 37.11
N PRO A 42 13.20 -13.06 37.05
CA PRO A 42 14.10 -12.63 38.10
C PRO A 42 14.74 -11.28 37.80
N ALA A 43 15.11 -10.63 38.89
CA ALA A 43 15.52 -9.23 39.03
C ALA A 43 16.88 -8.90 38.40
N VAL A 44 17.00 -7.60 38.12
CA VAL A 44 18.23 -6.87 37.78
C VAL A 44 19.23 -6.98 38.93
N ALA A 45 20.45 -7.44 38.64
CA ALA A 45 21.60 -7.33 39.54
C ALA A 45 22.66 -6.43 38.90
N GLN A 46 22.97 -5.32 39.59
CA GLN A 46 24.13 -4.47 39.37
C GLN A 46 25.38 -5.16 39.93
N HIS A 47 26.49 -5.14 39.20
CA HIS A 47 27.92 -5.17 39.64
C HIS A 47 28.72 -4.80 38.37
N GLY A 48 29.74 -3.94 38.32
CA GLY A 48 30.78 -3.54 39.27
C GLY A 48 32.11 -3.64 38.52
N MET A 49 32.85 -2.54 38.38
CA MET A 49 34.12 -2.47 37.62
C MET A 49 35.21 -3.40 38.18
N GLY A 50 36.09 -3.94 37.32
CA GLY A 50 37.40 -4.44 37.73
C GLY A 50 38.16 -5.35 36.75
N ALA A 51 39.30 -4.83 36.26
CA ALA A 51 40.57 -5.49 35.91
C ALA A 51 40.77 -6.26 34.57
N GLU A 52 41.89 -5.92 33.92
CA GLU A 52 42.47 -6.46 32.68
C GLU A 52 43.18 -7.82 32.85
N GLY A 53 43.26 -8.61 31.75
CA GLY A 53 44.08 -9.82 31.58
C GLY A 53 43.79 -10.56 30.24
N PRO A 54 44.73 -11.29 29.62
CA PRO A 54 45.16 -11.04 28.23
C PRO A 54 44.51 -11.88 27.10
N LEU A 55 44.67 -11.35 25.88
CA LEU A 55 44.32 -11.88 24.56
C LEU A 55 44.59 -13.38 24.34
N GLN A 56 43.57 -14.10 23.84
CA GLN A 56 43.71 -15.39 23.16
C GLN A 56 42.96 -15.40 21.81
N HIS A 57 43.58 -16.02 20.81
CA HIS A 57 43.18 -16.13 19.40
C HIS A 57 41.91 -16.98 19.14
N PRO A 58 41.28 -16.90 17.94
CA PRO A 58 39.85 -17.12 17.77
C PRO A 58 39.44 -18.58 17.56
N VAL A 59 38.36 -18.99 18.22
CA VAL A 59 37.69 -20.28 17.98
C VAL A 59 36.75 -20.14 16.77
N ARG A 60 36.95 -21.01 15.77
CA ARG A 60 36.02 -21.21 14.63
C ARG A 60 34.67 -21.73 15.13
N GLY A 61 33.60 -21.11 14.65
CA GLY A 61 32.35 -21.81 14.34
C GLY A 61 31.26 -21.77 15.41
N SER A 62 30.60 -20.63 15.56
CA SER A 62 29.21 -20.60 16.01
C SER A 62 28.40 -19.81 14.97
N LEU A 63 27.48 -20.49 14.28
CA LEU A 63 26.49 -19.82 13.44
C LEU A 63 25.74 -18.82 14.33
N PRO A 64 25.61 -17.53 13.93
CA PRO A 64 24.98 -16.55 14.78
C PRO A 64 23.56 -16.99 15.12
N SER A 65 23.19 -16.78 16.39
CA SER A 65 21.80 -16.91 16.87
C SER A 65 20.84 -16.30 15.85
N PRO A 66 19.63 -16.84 15.63
CA PRO A 66 18.65 -16.24 14.74
C PRO A 66 18.42 -14.75 15.03
N TYR A 67 18.55 -14.31 16.28
CA TYR A 67 18.53 -12.90 16.66
C TYR A 67 19.75 -12.12 16.16
N ALA A 68 20.96 -12.68 16.26
CA ALA A 68 22.18 -12.06 15.71
C ALA A 68 22.17 -12.00 14.18
N ARG A 69 21.55 -12.99 13.51
CA ARG A 69 21.32 -12.94 12.04
C ARG A 69 20.33 -11.84 11.65
N ILE A 70 19.26 -11.66 12.42
CA ILE A 70 18.30 -10.57 12.22
C ILE A 70 18.97 -9.23 12.46
N TYR A 71 19.76 -9.08 13.52
CA TYR A 71 20.50 -7.85 13.80
C TYR A 71 21.53 -7.54 12.72
N ILE A 72 22.34 -8.50 12.29
CA ILE A 72 23.30 -8.32 11.17
C ILE A 72 22.57 -7.99 9.87
N PHE A 73 21.43 -8.64 9.60
CA PHE A 73 20.62 -8.36 8.40
C PHE A 73 20.01 -6.96 8.43
N ILE A 74 19.48 -6.51 9.58
CA ILE A 74 18.98 -5.14 9.79
C ILE A 74 20.12 -4.12 9.69
N TYR A 75 21.30 -4.43 10.24
CA TYR A 75 22.50 -3.58 10.17
C TYR A 75 23.03 -3.44 8.73
N PHE A 76 22.98 -4.51 7.92
CA PHE A 76 23.31 -4.44 6.50
C PHE A 76 22.24 -3.70 5.67
N LEU A 77 20.95 -3.87 6.00
CA LEU A 77 19.85 -3.10 5.42
C LEU A 77 19.93 -1.60 5.75
N SER A 78 20.48 -1.23 6.91
CA SER A 78 20.64 0.17 7.32
C SER A 78 21.75 0.93 6.59
N ILE A 79 22.58 0.27 5.76
CA ILE A 79 23.74 0.90 5.12
C ILE A 79 23.66 0.86 3.59
N ALA A 80 23.11 -0.20 2.99
CA ALA A 80 23.07 -0.33 1.53
C ALA A 80 21.79 0.28 0.92
N PHE A 81 21.95 1.41 0.23
CA PHE A 81 20.95 1.99 -0.66
C PHE A 81 20.80 1.17 -1.96
N PRO A 82 19.66 1.22 -2.67
CA PRO A 82 18.50 2.10 -2.50
C PRO A 82 17.41 1.48 -1.62
N TRP A 83 16.65 2.32 -0.91
CA TRP A 83 15.50 1.89 -0.12
C TRP A 83 14.20 2.08 -0.90
N PHE A 84 13.56 0.96 -1.21
CA PHE A 84 12.30 0.91 -1.93
C PHE A 84 11.22 0.15 -1.16
N GLY A 85 9.98 0.65 -1.24
CA GLY A 85 8.78 -0.11 -0.92
C GLY A 85 7.82 -0.10 -2.10
N MET A 86 7.32 -1.27 -2.51
CA MET A 86 6.48 -1.41 -3.70
C MET A 86 5.11 -2.01 -3.38
N ASP A 87 4.01 -1.38 -3.80
CA ASP A 87 2.67 -1.98 -3.84
C ASP A 87 2.31 -2.31 -5.28
N ILE A 88 2.21 -3.60 -5.59
CA ILE A 88 1.85 -4.08 -6.93
C ILE A 88 0.36 -4.41 -6.96
N GLY A 89 -0.45 -3.37 -7.13
CA GLY A 89 -1.90 -3.49 -7.23
C GLY A 89 -2.37 -4.10 -8.56
N GLY A 90 -3.68 -4.35 -8.66
CA GLY A 90 -4.28 -4.91 -9.87
C GLY A 90 -4.19 -3.99 -11.10
N THR A 91 -4.23 -2.67 -10.89
CA THR A 91 -4.23 -1.66 -11.96
C THR A 91 -2.98 -0.79 -11.96
N LEU A 92 -2.51 -0.41 -10.77
CA LEU A 92 -1.37 0.48 -10.58
C LEU A 92 -0.34 -0.16 -9.66
N VAL A 93 0.93 0.02 -10.02
CA VAL A 93 2.07 -0.15 -9.13
C VAL A 93 2.39 1.19 -8.50
N LYS A 94 2.65 1.19 -7.20
CA LYS A 94 3.17 2.35 -6.47
C LYS A 94 4.52 1.98 -5.89
N LEU A 95 5.44 2.93 -5.95
CA LEU A 95 6.81 2.81 -5.52
C LEU A 95 7.12 4.01 -4.63
N SER A 96 7.47 3.72 -3.38
CA SER A 96 8.07 4.68 -2.46
C SER A 96 9.59 4.54 -2.55
N TYR A 97 10.29 5.67 -2.68
CA TYR A 97 11.75 5.73 -2.77
C TYR A 97 12.29 6.75 -1.79
N PHE A 98 13.16 6.31 -0.87
CA PHE A 98 13.86 7.21 0.03
C PHE A 98 15.20 7.63 -0.59
N GLU A 99 15.32 8.93 -0.87
CA GLU A 99 16.53 9.58 -1.34
C GLU A 99 17.30 10.15 -0.13
N PRO A 100 18.46 9.58 0.25
CA PRO A 100 19.30 10.18 1.28
C PRO A 100 19.87 11.53 0.82
N ILE A 101 19.81 12.54 1.68
CA ILE A 101 20.38 13.89 1.45
C ILE A 101 21.59 14.17 2.33
N ASP A 102 21.95 13.23 3.19
CA ASP A 102 23.04 13.31 4.16
C ASP A 102 24.22 12.41 3.80
N ILE A 103 24.39 12.10 2.51
CA ILE A 103 25.49 11.26 2.01
C ILE A 103 26.82 12.01 2.20
N THR A 104 27.77 11.36 2.86
CA THR A 104 29.14 11.89 3.04
C THR A 104 30.00 11.69 1.80
N ALA A 105 31.11 12.43 1.69
CA ALA A 105 32.02 12.30 0.56
C ALA A 105 32.68 10.91 0.49
N GLU A 106 32.92 10.30 1.64
CA GLU A 106 33.44 8.93 1.75
C GLU A 106 32.41 7.91 1.26
N GLU A 107 31.15 8.01 1.70
CA GLU A 107 30.05 7.15 1.23
C GLU A 107 29.82 7.30 -0.28
N GLU A 108 29.92 8.51 -0.81
CA GLU A 108 29.81 8.73 -2.25
C GLU A 108 30.95 8.07 -3.04
N GLN A 109 32.16 7.99 -2.49
CA GLN A 109 33.27 7.29 -3.15
C GLN A 109 33.10 5.76 -3.14
N GLU A 110 32.53 5.22 -2.06
CA GLU A 110 32.25 3.79 -1.91
C GLU A 110 30.99 3.35 -2.68
N GLU A 111 30.10 4.29 -3.01
CA GLU A 111 28.86 4.02 -3.73
C GLU A 111 29.13 3.56 -5.17
N VAL A 112 28.59 2.38 -5.51
CA VAL A 112 28.69 1.78 -6.84
C VAL A 112 28.03 2.69 -7.88
N GLU A 113 28.65 2.87 -9.05
CA GLU A 113 28.15 3.76 -10.11
C GLU A 113 26.70 3.46 -10.55
N SER A 114 26.26 2.19 -10.47
CA SER A 114 24.87 1.82 -10.75
C SER A 114 23.88 2.49 -9.78
N LEU A 115 24.23 2.64 -8.49
CA LEU A 115 23.42 3.32 -7.48
C LEU A 115 23.29 4.81 -7.77
N LYS A 116 24.41 5.47 -8.08
CA LYS A 116 24.43 6.88 -8.46
C LYS A 116 23.54 7.11 -9.68
N SER A 117 23.63 6.22 -10.68
CA SER A 117 22.80 6.27 -11.88
C SER A 117 21.31 6.10 -11.57
N ILE A 118 20.94 5.16 -10.69
CA ILE A 118 19.54 4.96 -10.26
C ILE A 118 19.03 6.16 -9.49
N ARG A 119 19.75 6.65 -8.47
CA ARG A 119 19.38 7.84 -7.70
C ARG A 119 19.17 9.01 -8.63
N LYS A 120 20.16 9.33 -9.47
CA LYS A 120 20.10 10.43 -10.44
C LYS A 120 18.91 10.27 -11.39
N TYR A 121 18.66 9.07 -11.91
CA TYR A 121 17.53 8.82 -12.79
C TYR A 121 16.19 9.09 -12.11
N LEU A 122 16.02 8.67 -10.86
CA LEU A 122 14.79 8.88 -10.10
C LEU A 122 14.58 10.35 -9.74
N THR A 123 15.64 11.07 -9.37
CA THR A 123 15.53 12.43 -8.82
C THR A 123 15.55 13.51 -9.91
N SER A 124 16.25 13.28 -11.02
CA SER A 124 16.31 14.22 -12.14
C SER A 124 15.11 14.17 -13.08
N ASN A 125 14.25 13.15 -12.97
CA ASN A 125 13.09 12.96 -13.85
C ASN A 125 11.78 12.96 -13.05
N VAL A 126 10.72 13.44 -13.68
CA VAL A 126 9.34 13.37 -13.15
C VAL A 126 8.48 12.37 -13.91
N ALA A 127 8.93 11.96 -15.10
CA ALA A 127 8.31 10.93 -15.92
C ALA A 127 9.35 9.85 -16.25
N TYR A 128 8.94 8.58 -16.18
CA TYR A 128 9.80 7.43 -16.42
C TYR A 128 9.21 6.58 -17.55
N GLY A 129 9.93 6.50 -18.66
CA GLY A 129 9.39 5.92 -19.89
C GLY A 129 8.19 6.73 -20.38
N SER A 130 7.14 6.04 -20.86
CA SER A 130 5.91 6.66 -21.35
C SER A 130 4.78 6.75 -20.32
N THR A 131 4.84 5.97 -19.23
CA THR A 131 3.70 5.80 -18.31
C THR A 131 4.04 5.97 -16.83
N GLY A 132 5.32 5.94 -16.45
CA GLY A 132 5.74 6.18 -15.07
C GLY A 132 5.72 7.65 -14.72
N ILE A 133 5.21 7.99 -13.53
CA ILE A 133 5.05 9.36 -13.06
C ILE A 133 5.51 9.44 -11.61
N ARG A 134 6.32 10.44 -11.29
CA ARG A 134 6.62 10.86 -9.92
C ARG A 134 5.66 11.97 -9.50
N ASP A 135 4.93 11.75 -8.43
CA ASP A 135 4.00 12.72 -7.89
C ASP A 135 4.74 13.70 -6.97
N VAL A 136 5.49 14.63 -7.57
CA VAL A 136 6.40 15.58 -6.89
C VAL A 136 5.71 16.39 -5.78
N HIS A 137 4.41 16.67 -5.92
CA HIS A 137 3.64 17.40 -4.93
C HIS A 137 3.42 16.62 -3.62
N LEU A 138 3.65 15.30 -3.61
CA LEU A 138 3.55 14.43 -2.44
C LEU A 138 4.92 14.17 -1.79
N GLU A 139 6.00 14.77 -2.26
CA GLU A 139 7.33 14.56 -1.69
C GLU A 139 7.38 14.96 -0.21
N LEU A 140 7.78 14.04 0.68
CA LEU A 140 8.12 14.37 2.06
C LEU A 140 9.59 14.77 2.14
N LYS A 141 9.86 15.98 2.60
CA LYS A 141 11.21 16.56 2.62
C LYS A 141 11.85 16.47 3.99
N ASP A 142 13.17 16.28 4.01
CA ASP A 142 13.97 16.24 5.25
C ASP A 142 13.44 15.25 6.30
N LEU A 143 12.93 14.11 5.83
CA LEU A 143 12.43 13.02 6.65
C LEU A 143 13.59 12.27 7.28
N THR A 144 13.52 12.03 8.59
CA THR A 144 14.46 11.11 9.27
C THR A 144 13.88 9.71 9.27
N LEU A 145 14.50 8.79 8.53
CA LEU A 145 14.11 7.39 8.42
C LEU A 145 15.32 6.48 8.66
N PHE A 146 15.19 5.51 9.56
CA PHE A 146 16.25 4.57 9.94
C PHE A 146 17.59 5.25 10.30
N GLY A 147 17.53 6.43 10.92
CA GLY A 147 18.71 7.20 11.33
C GLY A 147 19.37 8.02 10.21
N ARG A 148 18.80 8.05 9.01
CA ARG A 148 19.24 8.88 7.87
C ARG A 148 18.25 9.99 7.59
N ARG A 149 18.72 11.14 7.14
CA ARG A 149 17.89 12.22 6.60
C ARG A 149 17.78 12.10 5.09
N GLY A 150 16.58 12.30 4.57
CA GLY A 150 16.30 12.15 3.15
C GLY A 150 14.93 12.66 2.74
N ASN A 151 14.66 12.55 1.45
CA ASN A 151 13.35 12.86 0.88
C ASN A 151 12.64 11.55 0.51
N LEU A 152 11.36 11.43 0.85
CA LEU A 152 10.54 10.30 0.43
C LEU A 152 9.75 10.67 -0.82
N HIS A 153 10.02 9.96 -1.92
CA HIS A 153 9.41 10.15 -3.22
C HIS A 153 8.31 9.11 -3.48
N PHE A 154 7.25 9.54 -4.16
CA PHE A 154 6.13 8.69 -4.55
C PHE A 154 6.04 8.59 -6.08
N ILE A 155 6.13 7.37 -6.59
CA ILE A 155 6.17 7.06 -8.01
C ILE A 155 5.10 6.02 -8.31
N ARG A 156 4.44 6.13 -9.47
CA ARG A 156 3.45 5.16 -9.92
C ARG A 156 3.53 4.88 -11.40
N PHE A 157 3.09 3.69 -11.80
CA PHE A 157 2.93 3.31 -13.19
C PHE A 157 1.86 2.20 -13.33
N PRO A 158 1.27 2.01 -14.51
CA PRO A 158 0.31 0.93 -14.75
C PRO A 158 0.91 -0.46 -14.52
N THR A 159 0.19 -1.36 -13.84
CA THR A 159 0.65 -2.74 -13.58
C THR A 159 0.93 -3.51 -14.88
N GLN A 160 0.26 -3.16 -15.98
CA GLN A 160 0.55 -3.74 -17.31
C GLN A 160 1.97 -3.45 -17.81
N ASP A 161 2.60 -2.36 -17.34
CA ASP A 161 3.95 -1.94 -17.73
C ASP A 161 5.03 -2.46 -16.77
N LEU A 162 4.65 -3.28 -15.78
CA LEU A 162 5.58 -3.94 -14.88
C LEU A 162 6.68 -4.76 -15.58
N PRO A 163 6.43 -5.46 -16.72
CA PRO A 163 7.51 -6.08 -17.48
C PRO A 163 8.58 -5.10 -17.96
N THR A 164 8.19 -3.89 -18.36
CA THR A 164 9.12 -2.81 -18.77
C THR A 164 9.96 -2.35 -17.59
N PHE A 165 9.35 -2.20 -16.41
CA PHE A 165 10.06 -1.88 -15.17
C PHE A 165 11.08 -2.97 -14.81
N ILE A 166 10.68 -4.24 -14.86
CA ILE A 166 11.55 -5.39 -14.59
C ILE A 166 12.73 -5.40 -15.56
N GLN A 167 12.49 -5.18 -16.85
CA GLN A 167 13.56 -5.11 -17.85
C GLN A 167 14.51 -3.94 -17.57
N MET A 168 13.99 -2.76 -17.24
CA MET A 168 14.80 -1.62 -16.84
C MET A 168 15.66 -1.94 -15.61
N GLY A 169 15.11 -2.69 -14.65
CA GLY A 169 15.86 -3.18 -13.49
C GLY A 169 17.04 -4.08 -13.88
N ARG A 170 16.87 -4.93 -14.90
CA ARG A 170 17.97 -5.75 -15.44
C ARG A 170 19.02 -4.89 -16.13
N ASP A 171 18.60 -3.97 -16.98
CA ASP A 171 19.49 -3.14 -17.80
C ASP A 171 20.30 -2.13 -16.97
N LYS A 172 19.73 -1.68 -15.84
CA LYS A 172 20.38 -0.79 -14.87
C LYS A 172 21.18 -1.54 -13.80
N ASN A 173 21.36 -2.85 -13.94
CA ASN A 173 22.08 -3.73 -13.02
C ASN A 173 21.60 -3.63 -11.56
N PHE A 174 20.30 -3.71 -11.31
CA PHE A 174 19.77 -3.84 -9.95
C PHE A 174 20.27 -5.11 -9.23
N SER A 175 20.90 -6.04 -9.95
CA SER A 175 21.44 -7.31 -9.45
C SER A 175 22.76 -7.21 -8.68
N THR A 176 23.56 -6.15 -8.87
CA THR A 176 24.79 -5.93 -8.07
C THR A 176 24.48 -5.44 -6.66
N LEU A 177 23.24 -5.00 -6.47
CA LEU A 177 22.68 -4.64 -5.20
C LEU A 177 22.10 -5.93 -4.63
N HIS A 178 22.58 -6.40 -3.48
CA HIS A 178 21.91 -7.45 -2.70
C HIS A 178 20.55 -6.93 -2.19
N THR A 179 19.66 -6.57 -3.11
CA THR A 179 18.44 -5.81 -2.85
C THR A 179 17.38 -6.81 -2.48
N VAL A 180 16.98 -6.75 -1.22
CA VAL A 180 15.71 -7.28 -0.80
C VAL A 180 14.68 -6.20 -1.13
N LEU A 181 13.83 -6.47 -2.12
CA LEU A 181 12.73 -5.57 -2.46
C LEU A 181 11.51 -5.96 -1.62
N CYS A 182 11.14 -5.12 -0.67
CA CYS A 182 9.88 -5.27 0.06
C CYS A 182 8.73 -4.92 -0.88
N ALA A 183 7.84 -5.88 -1.12
CA ALA A 183 6.70 -5.68 -1.98
C ALA A 183 5.42 -6.23 -1.37
N THR A 184 4.31 -5.54 -1.61
CA THR A 184 2.98 -5.89 -1.15
C THR A 184 1.98 -5.87 -2.31
N GLY A 185 0.72 -6.16 -2.00
CA GLY A 185 -0.37 -6.25 -2.97
C GLY A 185 -0.38 -7.59 -3.72
N GLY A 186 -1.52 -7.92 -4.34
CA GLY A 186 -1.69 -9.20 -5.05
C GLY A 186 -0.65 -9.46 -6.15
N GLY A 187 -0.09 -8.40 -6.75
CA GLY A 187 0.97 -8.50 -7.74
C GLY A 187 2.31 -8.98 -7.20
N ALA A 188 2.61 -8.79 -5.90
CA ALA A 188 3.82 -9.31 -5.28
C ALA A 188 3.88 -10.84 -5.36
N TYR A 189 2.74 -11.52 -5.26
CA TYR A 189 2.62 -12.96 -5.45
C TYR A 189 2.60 -13.34 -6.94
N LYS A 190 1.82 -12.61 -7.75
CA LYS A 190 1.64 -12.91 -9.17
C LYS A 190 2.94 -12.83 -9.99
N PHE A 191 3.75 -11.80 -9.74
CA PHE A 191 4.95 -11.48 -10.51
C PHE A 191 6.25 -11.89 -9.80
N GLU A 192 6.19 -12.64 -8.69
CA GLU A 192 7.36 -13.06 -7.93
C GLU A 192 8.42 -13.74 -8.81
N LYS A 193 7.98 -14.64 -9.70
CA LYS A 193 8.89 -15.36 -10.60
C LYS A 193 9.59 -14.41 -11.59
N ASP A 194 8.88 -13.39 -12.05
CA ASP A 194 9.42 -12.41 -12.99
C ASP A 194 10.49 -11.56 -12.30
N PHE A 195 10.29 -11.14 -11.05
CA PHE A 195 11.32 -10.42 -10.30
C PHE A 195 12.59 -11.24 -10.03
N ARG A 196 12.45 -12.55 -9.79
CA ARG A 196 13.61 -13.45 -9.59
C ARG A 196 14.54 -13.50 -10.80
N THR A 197 14.06 -13.16 -11.99
CA THR A 197 14.89 -13.09 -13.20
C THR A 197 15.85 -11.88 -13.20
N ILE A 198 15.62 -10.87 -12.35
CA ILE A 198 16.52 -9.72 -12.19
C ILE A 198 17.68 -10.14 -11.27
N GLY A 199 18.65 -10.86 -11.83
CA GLY A 199 19.88 -11.28 -11.14
C GLY A 199 19.74 -11.70 -9.67
N ASN A 200 18.78 -12.61 -9.41
CA ASN A 200 18.47 -13.15 -8.07
C ASN A 200 17.91 -12.14 -7.06
N LEU A 201 17.30 -11.03 -7.50
CA LEU A 201 16.55 -10.14 -6.63
C LEU A 201 15.46 -10.91 -5.87
N HIS A 202 15.48 -10.77 -4.54
CA HIS A 202 14.55 -11.44 -3.66
C HIS A 202 13.42 -10.49 -3.27
N LEU A 203 12.20 -10.87 -3.64
CA LEU A 203 11.00 -10.16 -3.23
C LEU A 203 10.61 -10.61 -1.81
N HIS A 204 10.67 -9.69 -0.85
CA HIS A 204 10.12 -9.89 0.48
C HIS A 204 8.65 -9.50 0.46
N LYS A 205 7.78 -10.50 0.30
CA LYS A 205 6.33 -10.32 0.23
C LYS A 205 5.78 -9.95 1.60
N LEU A 206 5.03 -8.85 1.65
CA LEU A 206 4.32 -8.37 2.82
C LEU A 206 2.80 -8.42 2.55
N ASP A 207 1.99 -8.47 3.61
CA ASP A 207 0.53 -8.39 3.47
C ASP A 207 0.08 -6.96 3.06
N GLU A 208 -0.90 -6.88 2.18
CA GLU A 208 -1.41 -5.62 1.60
C GLU A 208 -2.04 -4.73 2.66
N LEU A 209 -2.82 -5.31 3.56
CA LEU A 209 -3.59 -4.58 4.56
C LEU A 209 -2.68 -4.18 5.73
N ASP A 210 -1.74 -5.05 6.12
CA ASP A 210 -0.70 -4.72 7.10
C ASP A 210 0.14 -3.53 6.66
N CYS A 211 0.63 -3.55 5.41
CA CYS A 211 1.41 -2.45 4.84
C CYS A 211 0.58 -1.16 4.76
N LEU A 212 -0.69 -1.25 4.38
CA LEU A 212 -1.60 -0.11 4.32
C LEU A 212 -1.77 0.56 5.69
N VAL A 213 -2.09 -0.22 6.73
CA VAL A 213 -2.29 0.32 8.09
C VAL A 213 -0.99 0.93 8.63
N LYS A 214 0.14 0.23 8.48
CA LYS A 214 1.45 0.74 8.93
C LYS A 214 1.86 2.00 8.17
N GLY A 215 1.67 2.03 6.85
CA GLY A 215 1.98 3.18 6.01
C GLY A 215 1.14 4.40 6.39
N LEU A 216 -0.18 4.23 6.52
CA LEU A 216 -1.10 5.29 6.94
C LEU A 216 -0.68 5.91 8.27
N LEU A 217 -0.49 5.08 9.30
CA LEU A 217 -0.13 5.56 10.64
C LEU A 217 1.25 6.23 10.64
N TYR A 218 2.19 5.71 9.85
CA TYR A 218 3.53 6.29 9.73
C TYR A 218 3.49 7.67 9.06
N ILE A 219 2.86 7.80 7.90
CA ILE A 219 2.80 9.07 7.15
C ILE A 219 2.09 10.15 7.97
N ASP A 220 0.99 9.80 8.64
CA ASP A 220 0.30 10.73 9.53
C ASP A 220 1.20 11.19 10.69
N SER A 221 1.93 10.27 11.33
CA SER A 221 2.83 10.59 12.45
C SER A 221 4.00 11.51 12.09
N VAL A 222 4.45 11.49 10.83
CA VAL A 222 5.56 12.33 10.36
C VAL A 222 5.07 13.66 9.76
N SER A 223 3.74 13.84 9.66
CA SER A 223 3.08 14.98 9.01
C SER A 223 3.44 15.15 7.52
N PHE A 224 2.73 16.05 6.85
CA PHE A 224 3.02 16.41 5.48
C PHE A 224 3.76 17.75 5.41
N ASN A 225 5.09 17.73 5.56
CA ASN A 225 5.94 18.93 5.54
C ASN A 225 5.45 20.03 6.50
N GLY A 226 5.01 19.65 7.71
CA GLY A 226 4.44 20.55 8.71
C GLY A 226 2.94 20.82 8.57
N GLN A 227 2.28 20.25 7.55
CA GLN A 227 0.83 20.26 7.39
C GLN A 227 0.21 18.95 7.87
N ALA A 228 -1.09 18.97 8.19
CA ALA A 228 -1.81 17.76 8.54
C ALA A 228 -1.93 16.83 7.32
N GLU A 229 -1.61 15.56 7.52
CA GLU A 229 -1.81 14.52 6.50
C GLU A 229 -3.31 14.22 6.29
N CYS A 230 -4.06 14.18 7.39
CA CYS A 230 -5.49 13.92 7.35
C CYS A 230 -6.32 15.20 7.23
N TYR A 231 -7.41 15.14 6.47
CA TYR A 231 -8.36 16.23 6.31
C TYR A 231 -9.81 15.75 6.19
N TYR A 232 -10.75 16.66 6.35
CA TYR A 232 -12.18 16.45 6.14
C TYR A 232 -12.82 17.62 5.41
N PHE A 233 -14.04 17.43 4.89
CA PHE A 233 -14.84 18.53 4.35
C PHE A 233 -15.81 19.02 5.42
N ALA A 234 -15.56 20.20 5.98
CA ALA A 234 -16.50 20.88 6.86
C ALA A 234 -17.70 21.38 6.06
N ASN A 235 -18.89 21.34 6.66
CA ASN A 235 -20.16 21.74 6.02
C ASN A 235 -20.40 21.03 4.68
N ALA A 236 -20.12 19.71 4.61
CA ALA A 236 -20.22 18.94 3.37
C ALA A 236 -21.63 18.95 2.74
N SER A 237 -22.66 19.21 3.56
CA SER A 237 -24.06 19.33 3.17
C SER A 237 -24.45 20.70 2.59
N GLU A 238 -23.57 21.71 2.70
CA GLU A 238 -23.79 23.08 2.20
C GLU A 238 -22.74 23.40 1.13
N PRO A 239 -23.03 23.25 -0.17
CA PRO A 239 -22.04 23.40 -1.24
C PRO A 239 -21.25 24.72 -1.21
N GLU A 240 -21.90 25.81 -0.79
CA GLU A 240 -21.31 27.15 -0.70
C GLU A 240 -20.35 27.32 0.50
N ARG A 241 -20.48 26.48 1.54
CA ARG A 241 -19.67 26.51 2.76
C ARG A 241 -18.73 25.32 2.89
N CYS A 242 -18.78 24.39 1.93
CA CYS A 242 -18.04 23.15 1.91
C CYS A 242 -16.54 23.43 1.70
N GLN A 243 -15.76 23.24 2.77
CA GLN A 243 -14.33 23.58 2.79
C GLN A 243 -13.47 22.43 3.32
N LYS A 244 -12.27 22.27 2.74
CA LYS A 244 -11.25 21.33 3.22
C LYS A 244 -10.65 21.86 4.52
N MET A 245 -10.63 21.06 5.56
CA MET A 245 -10.09 21.40 6.88
C MET A 245 -9.14 20.30 7.36
N PRO A 246 -8.01 20.64 8.01
CA PRO A 246 -7.12 19.64 8.58
C PRO A 246 -7.82 18.85 9.69
N PHE A 247 -7.43 17.59 9.86
CA PHE A 247 -7.88 16.72 10.92
C PHE A 247 -6.66 16.07 11.57
N ASN A 248 -6.62 16.08 12.90
CA ASN A 248 -5.52 15.49 13.66
C ASN A 248 -5.89 14.04 14.05
N LEU A 249 -4.96 13.11 13.83
CA LEU A 249 -5.09 11.68 14.10
C LEU A 249 -4.17 11.20 15.25
N ASP A 250 -3.75 12.06 16.18
CA ASP A 250 -2.84 11.75 17.31
C ASP A 250 -3.31 10.56 18.17
N ASP A 251 -4.63 10.39 18.31
CA ASP A 251 -5.26 9.17 18.83
C ASP A 251 -6.19 8.57 17.76
N PRO A 252 -5.64 7.80 16.79
CA PRO A 252 -6.37 7.43 15.59
C PRO A 252 -7.41 6.34 15.85
N TYR A 253 -7.35 5.66 17.01
CA TYR A 253 -8.16 4.47 17.26
C TYR A 253 -9.48 4.77 18.01
N PRO A 254 -10.57 4.04 17.73
CA PRO A 254 -10.75 3.15 16.59
C PRO A 254 -11.00 3.94 15.29
N LEU A 255 -10.63 3.32 14.16
CA LEU A 255 -10.75 3.90 12.81
C LEU A 255 -11.30 2.88 11.83
N LEU A 256 -12.18 3.29 10.92
CA LEU A 256 -12.57 2.48 9.78
C LEU A 256 -11.79 2.94 8.54
N VAL A 257 -10.97 2.08 7.95
CA VAL A 257 -10.23 2.38 6.72
C VAL A 257 -10.94 1.75 5.53
N VAL A 258 -11.31 2.57 4.55
CA VAL A 258 -11.97 2.14 3.32
C VAL A 258 -11.01 2.38 2.16
N ASN A 259 -10.34 1.32 1.70
CA ASN A 259 -9.42 1.37 0.56
C ASN A 259 -10.17 1.13 -0.75
N ILE A 260 -10.15 2.10 -1.65
CA ILE A 260 -10.85 2.10 -2.95
C ILE A 260 -9.83 1.98 -4.09
N GLY A 261 -9.57 0.75 -4.53
CA GLY A 261 -8.72 0.41 -5.67
C GLY A 261 -9.50 -0.25 -6.81
N SER A 262 -8.95 -1.30 -7.44
CA SER A 262 -9.68 -2.12 -8.44
C SER A 262 -10.93 -2.81 -7.84
N GLY A 263 -10.96 -2.95 -6.52
CA GLY A 263 -12.13 -3.27 -5.71
C GLY A 263 -12.12 -2.43 -4.43
N VAL A 264 -13.03 -2.71 -3.50
CA VAL A 264 -13.14 -1.98 -2.22
C VAL A 264 -12.87 -2.92 -1.06
N SER A 265 -11.96 -2.56 -0.16
CA SER A 265 -11.68 -3.28 1.08
C SER A 265 -11.94 -2.37 2.28
N ILE A 266 -12.69 -2.86 3.26
CA ILE A 266 -13.04 -2.12 4.48
C ILE A 266 -12.40 -2.81 5.69
N LEU A 267 -11.63 -2.04 6.46
CA LEU A 267 -10.91 -2.49 7.65
C LEU A 267 -11.43 -1.75 8.88
N ALA A 268 -11.67 -2.48 9.97
CA ALA A 268 -11.83 -1.91 11.30
C ALA A 268 -10.50 -2.01 12.03
N VAL A 269 -9.93 -0.87 12.42
CA VAL A 269 -8.62 -0.74 13.09
C VAL A 269 -8.87 -0.31 14.53
N HIS A 270 -8.59 -1.21 15.49
CA HIS A 270 -8.80 -0.98 16.92
C HIS A 270 -7.50 -0.60 17.64
N SER A 271 -6.35 -1.01 17.11
CA SER A 271 -5.02 -0.55 17.53
C SER A 271 -4.02 -0.80 16.40
N LYS A 272 -2.76 -0.41 16.60
CA LYS A 272 -1.65 -0.61 15.64
C LYS A 272 -1.53 -2.06 15.14
N ASP A 273 -1.75 -3.02 16.05
CA ASP A 273 -1.59 -4.45 15.78
C ASP A 273 -2.92 -5.23 15.83
N ASN A 274 -4.05 -4.53 15.98
CA ASN A 274 -5.39 -5.14 16.02
C ASN A 274 -6.31 -4.49 14.99
N TYR A 275 -6.44 -5.14 13.84
CA TYR A 275 -7.38 -4.77 12.79
C TYR A 275 -7.94 -6.02 12.11
N LYS A 276 -9.14 -5.87 11.53
CA LYS A 276 -9.80 -6.94 10.77
C LYS A 276 -10.43 -6.39 9.50
N ARG A 277 -10.42 -7.20 8.45
CA ARG A 277 -11.22 -6.94 7.25
C ARG A 277 -12.69 -7.25 7.52
N VAL A 278 -13.54 -6.23 7.37
CA VAL A 278 -14.98 -6.35 7.62
C VAL A 278 -15.70 -6.89 6.38
N THR A 279 -15.52 -6.26 5.21
CA THR A 279 -16.20 -6.63 3.96
C THR A 279 -15.61 -5.90 2.72
N GLY A 280 -16.20 -6.10 1.54
CA GLY A 280 -15.88 -5.40 0.29
C GLY A 280 -17.01 -5.47 -0.75
N THR A 281 -17.01 -4.60 -1.77
CA THR A 281 -18.09 -4.50 -2.77
C THR A 281 -17.58 -4.47 -4.22
N SER A 282 -18.38 -5.03 -5.14
CA SER A 282 -18.38 -4.82 -6.59
C SER A 282 -19.86 -4.66 -7.04
N PHE A 283 -20.17 -4.23 -8.28
CA PHE A 283 -21.48 -4.30 -8.99
C PHE A 283 -22.07 -2.97 -9.55
N GLY A 284 -22.90 -3.09 -10.60
CA GLY A 284 -23.62 -2.01 -11.30
C GLY A 284 -25.06 -2.35 -11.74
N ASN A 285 -25.66 -1.62 -12.72
CA ASN A 285 -26.72 -2.08 -13.67
C ASN A 285 -27.22 -0.97 -14.64
N MET A 286 -27.57 -1.35 -15.88
CA MET A 286 -28.33 -0.54 -16.87
C MET A 286 -29.46 -1.39 -17.50
N ILE A 287 -30.72 -1.17 -17.11
CA ILE A 287 -31.84 -2.10 -17.44
C ILE A 287 -32.88 -1.53 -18.45
N TYR A 288 -33.00 -0.21 -18.65
CA TYR A 288 -34.10 0.35 -19.48
C TYR A 288 -33.65 0.76 -20.89
N LYS A 289 -34.42 0.44 -21.94
CA LYS A 289 -34.05 0.65 -23.36
C LYS A 289 -34.27 2.09 -23.84
N GLU A 290 -35.39 2.71 -23.51
CA GLU A 290 -35.71 4.07 -23.97
C GLU A 290 -34.80 5.15 -23.34
N LYS A 291 -34.36 4.95 -22.09
CA LYS A 291 -33.39 5.84 -21.43
C LYS A 291 -31.94 5.64 -21.89
N ARG A 292 -31.64 4.63 -22.71
CA ARG A 292 -30.28 4.43 -23.26
C ARG A 292 -30.01 5.30 -24.49
N GLU A 293 -31.05 5.72 -25.20
CA GLU A 293 -30.93 6.37 -26.51
C GLU A 293 -30.82 7.91 -26.41
N SER A 294 -31.25 8.51 -25.29
CA SER A 294 -31.21 9.96 -25.05
C SER A 294 -30.11 10.41 -24.06
N VAL A 295 -29.34 9.47 -23.52
CA VAL A 295 -28.36 9.72 -22.45
C VAL A 295 -26.98 10.03 -23.04
N SER A 296 -26.36 11.10 -22.56
CA SER A 296 -25.00 11.48 -22.95
C SER A 296 -23.94 10.61 -22.27
N LYS A 297 -22.71 10.61 -22.77
CA LYS A 297 -21.60 9.87 -22.14
C LYS A 297 -21.25 10.48 -20.78
N GLU A 298 -21.38 11.79 -20.65
CA GLU A 298 -21.16 12.58 -19.45
C GLU A 298 -22.15 12.19 -18.36
N ASP A 299 -23.42 12.01 -18.72
CA ASP A 299 -24.46 11.54 -17.80
C ASP A 299 -24.19 10.11 -17.32
N LEU A 300 -23.73 9.22 -18.20
CA LEU A 300 -23.33 7.85 -17.82
C LEU A 300 -22.13 7.85 -16.88
N ALA A 301 -21.11 8.66 -17.19
CA ALA A 301 -19.93 8.78 -16.36
C ALA A 301 -20.29 9.31 -14.96
N ARG A 302 -21.12 10.36 -14.89
CA ARG A 302 -21.59 10.93 -13.63
C ARG A 302 -22.47 9.95 -12.85
N ALA A 303 -23.42 9.30 -13.51
CA ALA A 303 -24.29 8.32 -12.88
C ALA A 303 -23.49 7.13 -12.33
N THR A 304 -22.50 6.65 -13.08
CA THR A 304 -21.60 5.57 -12.64
C THR A 304 -20.79 6.00 -11.43
N LEU A 305 -20.18 7.18 -11.47
CA LEU A 305 -19.40 7.74 -10.36
C LEU A 305 -20.24 7.89 -9.09
N VAL A 306 -21.43 8.50 -9.21
CA VAL A 306 -22.35 8.70 -8.09
C VAL A 306 -22.82 7.37 -7.53
N THR A 307 -23.16 6.40 -8.38
CA THR A 307 -23.65 5.08 -7.95
C THR A 307 -22.58 4.33 -7.17
N ILE A 308 -21.36 4.26 -7.70
CA ILE A 308 -20.23 3.57 -7.04
C ILE A 308 -19.91 4.26 -5.71
N THR A 309 -19.76 5.58 -5.73
CA THR A 309 -19.38 6.36 -4.55
C THR A 309 -20.44 6.25 -3.43
N ASN A 310 -21.72 6.36 -3.77
CA ASN A 310 -22.80 6.20 -2.79
C ASN A 310 -22.89 4.76 -2.26
N ASN A 311 -22.65 3.75 -3.11
CA ASN A 311 -22.60 2.37 -2.65
C ASN A 311 -21.48 2.18 -1.63
N ILE A 312 -20.27 2.68 -1.92
CA ILE A 312 -19.13 2.65 -1.00
C ILE A 312 -19.47 3.36 0.31
N GLY A 313 -20.02 4.57 0.25
CA GLY A 313 -20.43 5.33 1.44
C GLY A 313 -21.47 4.58 2.28
N SER A 314 -22.44 3.93 1.64
CA SER A 314 -23.47 3.13 2.33
C SER A 314 -22.87 1.92 3.04
N VAL A 315 -22.02 1.15 2.37
CA VAL A 315 -21.34 -0.01 2.98
C VAL A 315 -20.44 0.45 4.12
N ALA A 316 -19.64 1.51 3.92
CA ALA A 316 -18.78 2.08 4.94
C ALA A 316 -19.58 2.52 6.18
N ARG A 317 -20.72 3.20 5.99
CA ARG A 317 -21.64 3.59 7.07
C ARG A 317 -22.15 2.37 7.84
N MET A 318 -22.61 1.32 7.15
CA MET A 318 -23.11 0.11 7.81
C MET A 318 -22.01 -0.57 8.64
N CYS A 319 -20.80 -0.67 8.10
CA CYS A 319 -19.65 -1.19 8.84
C CYS A 319 -19.29 -0.33 10.05
N ALA A 320 -19.24 1.00 9.88
CA ALA A 320 -18.95 1.95 10.94
C ALA A 320 -19.94 1.82 12.11
N VAL A 321 -21.24 1.75 11.81
CA VAL A 321 -22.30 1.57 12.82
C VAL A 321 -22.17 0.21 13.51
N ASN A 322 -21.97 -0.87 12.76
CA ASN A 322 -21.84 -2.22 13.31
C ASN A 322 -20.62 -2.35 14.25
N GLU A 323 -19.50 -1.74 13.87
CA GLU A 323 -18.25 -1.75 14.64
C GLU A 323 -18.19 -0.63 15.69
N LYS A 324 -19.23 0.22 15.79
CA LYS A 324 -19.32 1.37 16.71
C LYS A 324 -18.16 2.38 16.53
N ILE A 325 -17.77 2.63 15.29
CA ILE A 325 -16.72 3.58 14.90
C ILE A 325 -17.37 4.80 14.27
N ASN A 326 -16.95 6.00 14.67
CA ASN A 326 -17.47 7.27 14.17
C ASN A 326 -16.56 7.99 13.16
N ARG A 327 -15.31 7.54 13.00
CA ARG A 327 -14.33 8.09 12.05
C ARG A 327 -14.07 7.09 10.93
N VAL A 328 -14.31 7.51 9.69
CA VAL A 328 -14.13 6.68 8.50
C VAL A 328 -13.14 7.36 7.57
N VAL A 329 -11.94 6.80 7.43
CA VAL A 329 -10.90 7.29 6.51
C VAL A 329 -11.05 6.57 5.19
N PHE A 330 -11.22 7.31 4.11
CA PHE A 330 -11.22 6.80 2.74
C PHE A 330 -9.86 7.04 2.09
N VAL A 331 -9.29 5.99 1.54
CA VAL A 331 -8.00 6.00 0.83
C VAL A 331 -8.13 5.24 -0.49
N GLY A 332 -7.10 5.30 -1.33
CA GLY A 332 -7.00 4.60 -2.60
C GLY A 332 -7.09 5.55 -3.80
N ASN A 333 -6.40 5.19 -4.87
CA ASN A 333 -6.24 6.00 -6.09
C ASN A 333 -7.56 6.34 -6.82
N PHE A 334 -8.70 5.75 -6.46
CA PHE A 334 -10.01 6.19 -6.97
C PHE A 334 -10.34 7.64 -6.57
N LEU A 335 -9.84 8.09 -5.41
CA LEU A 335 -10.08 9.44 -4.91
C LEU A 335 -9.11 10.47 -5.50
N ARG A 336 -8.11 10.01 -6.25
CA ARG A 336 -7.10 10.85 -6.86
C ARG A 336 -7.70 11.83 -7.82
N VAL A 337 -7.41 13.11 -7.57
CA VAL A 337 -7.97 14.27 -8.29
C VAL A 337 -9.50 14.23 -8.41
N ASN A 338 -10.19 13.51 -7.50
CA ASN A 338 -11.61 13.21 -7.57
C ASN A 338 -12.36 13.81 -6.38
N THR A 339 -12.25 15.14 -6.24
CA THR A 339 -12.93 15.93 -5.21
C THR A 339 -14.45 15.76 -5.24
N LEU A 340 -15.02 15.45 -6.41
CA LEU A 340 -16.46 15.16 -6.53
C LEU A 340 -16.87 13.96 -5.70
N SER A 341 -16.12 12.85 -5.79
CA SER A 341 -16.42 11.64 -5.02
C SER A 341 -16.09 11.83 -3.54
N MET A 342 -15.02 12.54 -3.20
CA MET A 342 -14.70 12.87 -1.81
C MET A 342 -15.81 13.70 -1.14
N LYS A 343 -16.29 14.77 -1.80
CA LYS A 343 -17.41 15.57 -1.28
C LYS A 343 -18.69 14.75 -1.18
N LEU A 344 -18.96 13.87 -2.15
CA LEU A 344 -20.12 12.99 -2.11
C LEU A 344 -20.05 11.97 -0.95
N LEU A 345 -18.89 11.39 -0.67
CA LEU A 345 -18.69 10.52 0.50
C LEU A 345 -18.89 11.28 1.81
N ALA A 346 -18.32 12.49 1.92
CA ALA A 346 -18.47 13.33 3.09
C ALA A 346 -19.94 13.71 3.34
N TYR A 347 -20.64 14.17 2.30
CA TYR A 347 -22.06 14.45 2.35
C TYR A 347 -22.88 13.22 2.73
N ALA A 348 -22.66 12.09 2.07
CA ALA A 348 -23.43 10.87 2.30
C ALA A 348 -23.25 10.37 3.74
N LEU A 349 -22.02 10.31 4.26
CA LEU A 349 -21.79 9.87 5.64
C LEU A 349 -22.44 10.82 6.65
N ASP A 350 -22.27 12.12 6.48
CA ASP A 350 -22.86 13.13 7.37
C ASP A 350 -24.40 13.06 7.36
N TYR A 351 -24.99 13.13 6.16
CA TYR A 351 -26.44 13.12 5.95
C TYR A 351 -27.11 11.84 6.48
N TRP A 352 -26.62 10.66 6.07
CA TRP A 352 -27.25 9.38 6.43
C TRP A 352 -26.98 8.95 7.88
N SER A 353 -25.99 9.54 8.54
CA SER A 353 -25.71 9.32 9.96
C SER A 353 -26.24 10.42 10.88
N LYS A 354 -26.87 11.47 10.33
CA LYS A 354 -27.28 12.67 11.09
C LYS A 354 -26.11 13.30 11.84
N GLY A 355 -24.94 13.39 11.19
CA GLY A 355 -23.71 13.98 11.73
C GLY A 355 -22.95 13.09 12.71
N GLN A 356 -23.34 11.83 12.91
CA GLN A 356 -22.64 10.91 13.83
C GLN A 356 -21.36 10.32 13.24
N LEU A 357 -21.26 10.19 11.92
CA LEU A 357 -20.08 9.69 11.22
C LEU A 357 -19.36 10.83 10.50
N LYS A 358 -18.04 10.85 10.60
CA LYS A 358 -17.18 11.78 9.88
C LYS A 358 -16.37 11.05 8.81
N ALA A 359 -16.48 11.50 7.56
CA ALA A 359 -15.60 11.09 6.48
C ALA A 359 -14.28 11.86 6.56
N LEU A 360 -13.18 11.12 6.54
CA LEU A 360 -11.82 11.59 6.59
C LEU A 360 -11.09 11.14 5.32
N PHE A 361 -10.08 11.91 4.91
CA PHE A 361 -9.27 11.68 3.72
C PHE A 361 -7.80 11.97 4.06
N LEU A 362 -6.89 11.46 3.24
CA LEU A 362 -5.44 11.65 3.38
C LEU A 362 -4.89 12.30 2.12
N GLU A 363 -3.88 13.14 2.25
CA GLU A 363 -3.16 13.71 1.09
C GLU A 363 -2.43 12.60 0.31
N HIS A 364 -1.85 11.64 1.03
CA HIS A 364 -1.28 10.41 0.50
C HIS A 364 -2.33 9.30 0.51
N GLU A 365 -3.25 9.37 -0.45
CA GLU A 365 -4.34 8.40 -0.67
C GLU A 365 -3.87 7.03 -1.20
N VAL A 366 -2.65 6.58 -0.86
CA VAL A 366 -1.91 5.37 -1.26
C VAL A 366 -1.06 5.46 -2.52
#